data_AF-A0A257RC45-F1
#
_entry.id   AF-A0A257RC45-F1
#
_cell.length_a   1.000
_cell.length_b   1.000
_cell.length_c   1.000
_cell.angle_alpha   90.00
_cell.angle_beta   90.00
_cell.angle_gamma   90.00
#
_symmetry.space_group_name_H-M   'P 1'
#
loop_
_entity.id
_entity.type
_entity.pdbx_description
1 polymer ?
#
loop_
_entity_poly.entity_id
_entity_poly.type
_entity_poly.pdbx_seq_one_letter_code
_entity_poly.pdbx_strand_id
1 'polypeptide(L)'
;MRRFLVLVLVVLVAIGVVLARTIHTHTGTSSTTTTASTSTTSTTPAPIAPLTGLPDPGGAALHRPALTVKIENTPEAMPQWGVAQADVVYEEIVNGGITRLAAVFNSQAP
;
A
#
# COMPACT_ATOMS: atom_id res chain seq x y z
N MET A 1 -2.57 -40.00 24.63
CA MET A 1 -2.16 -38.85 25.48
C MET A 1 -0.65 -38.58 25.44
N ARG A 2 0.21 -39.58 25.65
CA ARG A 2 1.70 -39.40 25.63
C ARG A 2 2.28 -38.84 24.32
N ARG A 3 1.73 -39.19 23.16
CA ARG A 3 2.20 -38.71 21.84
C ARG A 3 1.83 -37.24 21.56
N PHE A 4 0.72 -36.76 22.10
CA PHE A 4 0.31 -35.35 21.99
C PHE A 4 1.19 -34.43 22.84
N LEU A 5 1.58 -34.90 24.03
CA LEU A 5 2.42 -34.14 24.96
C LEU A 5 3.85 -33.94 24.43
N VAL A 6 4.37 -34.93 23.67
CA VAL A 6 5.68 -34.83 23.00
C VAL A 6 5.64 -33.81 21.85
N LEU A 7 4.57 -33.78 21.05
CA LEU A 7 4.44 -32.81 19.95
C LEU A 7 4.31 -31.36 20.43
N VAL A 8 3.57 -31.11 21.52
CA VAL A 8 3.46 -29.76 22.11
C VAL A 8 4.80 -29.28 22.67
N LEU A 9 5.57 -30.17 23.31
CA LEU A 9 6.90 -29.82 23.84
C LEU A 9 7.89 -29.47 22.71
N VAL A 10 7.87 -30.20 21.59
CA VAL A 10 8.75 -29.93 20.44
C VAL A 10 8.42 -28.58 19.78
N VAL A 11 7.14 -28.22 19.67
CA VAL A 11 6.72 -26.93 19.12
C VAL A 11 7.15 -25.76 20.02
N LEU A 12 7.04 -25.90 21.34
CA LEU A 12 7.48 -24.86 22.29
C LEU A 12 9.00 -24.65 22.27
N VAL A 13 9.79 -25.72 22.15
CA VAL A 13 11.25 -25.62 22.02
C VAL A 13 11.64 -24.94 20.69
N ALA A 14 10.94 -25.26 19.59
CA ALA A 14 11.21 -24.63 18.29
C ALA A 14 10.94 -23.11 18.30
N ILE A 15 9.87 -22.65 18.96
CA ILE A 15 9.56 -21.22 19.10
C ILE A 15 10.59 -20.52 20.00
N GLY A 16 11.02 -21.16 21.08
CA GLY A 16 12.05 -20.61 21.99
C GLY A 16 13.42 -20.40 21.32
N VAL A 17 13.82 -21.28 20.40
CA VAL A 17 15.11 -21.17 19.69
C VAL A 17 15.08 -20.05 18.63
N VAL A 18 13.93 -19.76 18.02
CA VAL A 18 13.79 -18.67 17.04
C VAL A 18 13.85 -17.29 17.71
N LEU A 19 13.27 -17.11 18.90
CA LEU A 19 13.36 -15.85 19.66
C LEU A 19 14.74 -15.58 20.26
N ALA A 20 15.55 -16.60 20.52
CA ALA A 20 16.89 -16.42 21.09
C ALA A 20 17.96 -16.00 20.05
N ARG A 21 17.68 -16.12 18.75
CA ARG A 21 18.63 -15.80 17.67
C ARG A 21 18.58 -14.34 17.18
N THR A 22 17.63 -13.54 17.67
CA THR A 22 17.46 -12.12 17.25
C THR A 22 18.20 -11.11 18.13
N ILE A 23 19.00 -11.56 19.11
CA ILE A 23 19.83 -10.67 19.95
C ILE A 23 21.31 -10.96 19.65
N HIS A 24 21.73 -10.65 18.43
CA HIS A 24 23.14 -10.60 18.06
C HIS A 24 23.54 -9.15 17.78
N THR A 25 24.32 -8.61 18.73
CA THR A 25 25.40 -7.63 18.54
C THR A 25 25.13 -6.37 17.71
N HIS A 26 24.95 -5.24 18.40
CA HIS A 26 25.47 -3.95 17.92
C HIS A 26 26.37 -3.33 18.98
N THR A 27 27.65 -3.68 18.93
CA THR A 27 28.75 -2.86 19.44
C THR A 27 29.27 -2.00 18.30
N GLY A 28 29.09 -0.68 18.39
CA GLY A 28 29.79 0.32 17.57
C GLY A 28 30.19 1.46 18.50
N THR A 29 31.44 1.53 18.94
CA THR A 29 32.55 2.26 18.29
C THR A 29 32.35 3.77 18.36
N SER A 30 33.05 4.40 19.30
CA SER A 30 33.26 5.85 19.37
C SER A 30 33.90 6.35 18.08
N SER A 31 33.27 7.31 17.40
CA SER A 31 33.82 8.00 16.24
C SER A 31 34.06 9.48 16.53
N THR A 32 35.33 9.86 16.37
CA THR A 32 35.91 11.19 16.33
C THR A 32 35.10 12.18 15.49
N THR A 33 34.87 13.38 16.04
CA THR A 33 34.32 14.55 15.36
C THR A 33 35.24 15.00 14.22
N THR A 34 34.85 14.75 12.98
CA THR A 34 35.38 15.43 11.80
C THR A 34 34.28 16.29 11.23
N THR A 35 34.48 17.61 11.25
CA THR A 35 33.59 18.61 10.66
C THR A 35 33.58 18.43 9.15
N ALA A 36 32.64 17.63 8.64
CA ALA A 36 32.34 17.52 7.23
C ALA A 36 31.57 18.77 6.79
N SER A 37 32.03 19.41 5.72
CA SER A 37 31.33 20.53 5.08
C SER A 37 30.08 19.98 4.39
N THR A 38 28.90 20.32 4.91
CA THR A 38 27.60 19.87 4.37
C THR A 38 27.33 20.54 3.03
N SER A 39 27.55 19.83 1.93
CA SER A 39 26.95 20.19 0.64
C SER A 39 25.44 19.89 0.70
N THR A 40 24.62 20.94 0.70
CA THR A 40 23.17 20.79 0.57
C THR A 40 22.82 20.51 -0.88
N THR A 41 22.73 19.23 -1.26
CA THR A 41 22.08 18.84 -2.51
C THR A 41 20.58 19.03 -2.31
N SER A 42 20.00 20.09 -2.89
CA SER A 42 18.55 20.25 -2.95
C SER A 42 18.01 19.27 -3.98
N THR A 43 17.40 18.17 -3.52
CA THR A 43 16.69 17.23 -4.38
C THR A 43 15.29 17.76 -4.64
N THR A 44 14.94 17.94 -5.91
CA THR A 44 13.55 18.24 -6.30
C THR A 44 12.64 17.12 -5.80
N PRO A 45 11.50 17.42 -5.14
CA PRO A 45 10.55 16.41 -4.72
C PRO A 45 10.07 15.57 -5.92
N ALA A 46 9.92 14.26 -5.73
CA ALA A 46 9.34 13.40 -6.75
C ALA A 46 7.90 13.82 -7.07
N PRO A 47 7.45 13.71 -8.32
CA PRO A 47 6.06 14.00 -8.67
C PRO A 47 5.08 13.09 -7.92
N ILE A 48 3.87 13.59 -7.69
CA ILE A 48 2.78 12.90 -7.00
C ILE A 48 1.55 12.82 -7.90
N ALA A 49 0.80 11.72 -7.80
CA ALA A 49 -0.46 11.54 -8.50
C ALA A 49 -1.55 12.45 -7.90
N PRO A 50 -2.22 13.31 -8.69
CA PRO A 50 -3.12 14.34 -8.17
C PRO A 50 -4.31 13.81 -7.34
N LEU A 51 -4.89 12.67 -7.75
CA LEU A 51 -6.12 12.16 -7.12
C LEU A 51 -5.88 11.20 -5.95
N THR A 52 -4.68 10.62 -5.85
CA THR A 52 -4.35 9.65 -4.79
C THR A 52 -3.33 10.18 -3.79
N GLY A 53 -2.56 11.21 -4.16
CA GLY A 53 -1.43 11.72 -3.37
C GLY A 53 -0.24 10.75 -3.28
N LEU A 54 -0.26 9.63 -4.02
CA LEU A 54 0.81 8.65 -4.03
C LEU A 54 1.98 9.08 -4.93
N PRO A 55 3.21 8.55 -4.70
CA PRO A 55 4.34 8.83 -5.58
C PRO A 55 4.06 8.41 -7.02
N ASP A 56 4.36 9.30 -7.98
CA ASP A 56 4.31 9.03 -9.41
C ASP A 56 5.67 9.39 -10.03
N PRO A 57 6.68 8.50 -9.95
CA PRO A 57 8.03 8.79 -10.44
C PRO A 57 8.09 9.18 -11.92
N GLY A 58 7.12 8.73 -12.72
CA GLY A 58 7.03 9.04 -14.15
C GLY A 58 6.27 10.34 -14.44
N GLY A 59 5.57 10.92 -13.45
CA GLY A 59 4.73 12.10 -13.62
C GLY A 59 3.58 11.92 -14.62
N ALA A 60 3.24 10.67 -14.96
CA ALA A 60 2.27 10.38 -16.02
C ALA A 60 0.85 10.86 -15.65
N ALA A 61 0.49 10.83 -14.36
CA ALA A 61 -0.83 11.22 -13.89
C ALA A 61 -1.13 12.71 -14.13
N LEU A 62 -0.10 13.57 -14.10
CA LEU A 62 -0.24 15.02 -14.39
C LEU A 62 -0.58 15.31 -15.85
N HIS A 63 -0.23 14.40 -16.76
CA HIS A 63 -0.44 14.56 -18.21
C HIS A 63 -1.62 13.74 -18.73
N ARG A 64 -2.26 12.92 -17.88
CA ARG A 64 -3.44 12.13 -18.23
C ARG A 64 -4.71 12.84 -17.77
N PRO A 65 -5.77 12.92 -18.59
CA PRO A 65 -7.06 13.39 -18.13
C PRO A 65 -7.64 12.39 -17.11
N ALA A 66 -8.37 12.90 -16.12
CA ALA A 66 -9.19 12.05 -15.25
C ALA A 66 -10.42 11.56 -16.06
N LEU A 67 -10.56 10.24 -16.19
CA LEU A 67 -11.70 9.61 -16.85
C LEU A 67 -12.67 9.06 -15.82
N THR A 68 -13.91 9.54 -15.85
CA THR A 68 -14.98 9.01 -14.99
C THR A 68 -15.84 8.02 -15.76
N VAL A 69 -15.98 6.81 -15.23
CA VAL A 69 -16.87 5.77 -15.77
C VAL A 69 -18.04 5.59 -14.81
N LYS A 70 -19.27 5.76 -15.31
CA LYS A 70 -20.49 5.45 -14.57
C LYS A 70 -20.78 3.95 -14.72
N ILE A 71 -20.89 3.22 -13.61
CA ILE A 71 -21.00 1.76 -13.57
C ILE A 71 -22.28 1.38 -12.81
N GLU A 72 -23.02 0.40 -13.33
CA GLU A 72 -24.22 -0.11 -12.68
C GLU A 72 -23.88 -0.80 -11.35
N ASN A 73 -24.75 -0.65 -10.35
CA ASN A 73 -24.56 -1.23 -9.01
C ASN A 73 -25.78 -2.06 -8.56
N THR A 74 -26.48 -2.72 -9.49
CA THR A 74 -27.54 -3.68 -9.15
C THR A 74 -26.94 -5.05 -8.79
N PRO A 75 -27.69 -5.92 -8.08
CA PRO A 75 -27.24 -7.28 -7.80
C PRO A 75 -26.86 -8.09 -9.05
N GLU A 76 -27.53 -7.86 -10.18
CA GLU A 76 -27.27 -8.53 -11.45
C GLU A 76 -26.01 -8.01 -12.17
N ALA A 77 -25.55 -6.79 -11.84
CA ALA A 77 -24.35 -6.18 -12.39
C ALA A 77 -23.07 -6.58 -11.63
N MET A 78 -23.19 -7.33 -10.53
CA MET A 78 -22.07 -7.75 -9.70
C MET A 78 -21.47 -9.09 -10.17
N PRO A 79 -20.14 -9.30 -10.01
CA PRO A 79 -19.15 -8.32 -9.53
C PRO A 79 -18.69 -7.36 -10.64
N GLN A 80 -18.36 -6.12 -10.26
CA GLN A 80 -17.75 -5.17 -11.20
C GLN A 80 -16.27 -5.50 -11.46
N TRP A 81 -15.77 -5.16 -12.64
CA TRP A 81 -14.36 -5.30 -13.02
C TRP A 81 -13.65 -3.94 -13.05
N GLY A 82 -12.38 -3.91 -12.65
CA GLY A 82 -11.53 -2.72 -12.73
C GLY A 82 -11.80 -1.60 -11.72
N VAL A 83 -12.90 -1.67 -10.95
CA VAL A 83 -13.27 -0.63 -9.96
C VAL A 83 -12.18 -0.43 -8.89
N ALA A 84 -11.48 -1.50 -8.49
CA ALA A 84 -10.39 -1.42 -7.52
C ALA A 84 -9.14 -0.65 -8.03
N GLN A 85 -9.05 -0.40 -9.34
CA GLN A 85 -7.97 0.38 -9.93
C GLN A 85 -8.30 1.88 -10.03
N ALA A 86 -9.51 2.29 -9.66
CA ALA A 86 -9.93 3.69 -9.65
C ALA A 86 -9.23 4.46 -8.51
N ASP A 87 -8.93 5.73 -8.74
CA ASP A 87 -8.34 6.61 -7.74
C ASP A 87 -9.39 7.08 -6.73
N VAL A 88 -10.61 7.34 -7.23
CA VAL A 88 -11.76 7.77 -6.44
C VAL A 88 -13.00 7.04 -6.95
N VAL A 89 -13.84 6.57 -6.04
CA VAL A 89 -15.14 5.99 -6.36
C VAL A 89 -16.21 6.72 -5.56
N TYR A 90 -17.19 7.28 -6.25
CA TYR A 90 -18.41 7.78 -5.64
C TYR A 90 -19.54 6.79 -5.84
N GLU A 91 -20.40 6.65 -4.85
CA GLU A 91 -21.68 5.96 -4.98
C GLU A 91 -22.79 7.02 -5.04
N GLU A 92 -23.53 7.04 -6.15
CA GLU A 92 -24.54 8.06 -6.42
C GLU A 92 -25.92 7.42 -6.44
N ILE A 93 -26.88 7.99 -5.70
CA ILE A 93 -28.29 7.60 -5.81
C ILE A 93 -28.81 8.04 -7.18
N VAL A 94 -29.47 7.12 -7.88
CA VAL A 94 -30.12 7.38 -9.17
C VAL A 94 -31.64 7.20 -9.03
N ASN A 95 -32.27 6.33 -9.83
CA ASN A 95 -33.71 6.10 -9.81
C ASN A 95 -34.09 4.96 -8.86
N GLY A 96 -35.22 5.12 -8.17
CA GLY A 96 -35.85 4.04 -7.40
C GLY A 96 -35.04 3.55 -6.18
N GLY A 97 -34.11 4.35 -5.66
CA GLY A 97 -33.25 3.97 -4.53
C GLY A 97 -32.08 3.05 -4.91
N ILE A 98 -31.88 2.80 -6.21
CA ILE A 98 -30.70 2.10 -6.73
C ILE A 98 -29.56 3.12 -6.87
N THR A 99 -28.32 2.66 -6.73
CA THR A 99 -27.12 3.48 -6.89
C THR A 99 -26.36 3.15 -8.18
N ARG A 100 -25.49 4.07 -8.61
CA ARG A 100 -24.46 3.83 -9.62
C ARG A 100 -23.12 4.28 -9.07
N LEU A 101 -22.05 3.57 -9.44
CA LEU A 101 -20.70 4.00 -9.11
C LEU A 101 -20.21 5.01 -10.15
N ALA A 102 -19.55 6.07 -9.71
CA ALA A 102 -18.73 6.92 -10.57
C ALA A 102 -17.26 6.69 -10.22
N ALA A 103 -16.60 5.82 -11.00
CA ALA A 103 -15.21 5.45 -10.81
C ALA A 103 -14.30 6.39 -11.63
N VAL A 104 -13.39 7.10 -10.96
CA VAL A 104 -12.49 8.09 -11.56
C VAL A 104 -11.09 7.50 -11.68
N PHE A 105 -10.54 7.52 -12.90
CA PHE A 105 -9.24 6.96 -13.25
C PHE A 105 -8.31 8.07 -13.77
N ASN A 106 -7.20 8.34 -13.07
CA ASN A 106 -6.17 9.30 -13.46
C ASN A 106 -4.74 8.74 -13.29
N SER A 107 -4.42 8.07 -12.18
CA SER A 107 -3.09 7.48 -11.93
C SER A 107 -2.84 6.25 -12.81
N GLN A 108 -3.87 5.43 -13.01
CA GLN A 108 -3.87 4.25 -13.86
C GLN A 108 -5.24 4.04 -14.50
N ALA A 109 -5.35 3.16 -15.49
CA ALA A 109 -6.62 2.66 -16.02
C ALA A 109 -6.70 1.14 -15.78
N PRO A 110 -7.92 0.56 -15.81
CA PRO A 110 -8.12 -0.88 -15.66
C PRO A 110 -7.28 -1.73 -16.61
#